data_AF-X8DJH3-F1
#
_entry.id   AF-X8DJH3-F1
#
_cell.length_a   1.000
_cell.length_b   1.000
_cell.length_c   1.000
_cell.angle_alpha   90.00
_cell.angle_beta   90.00
_cell.angle_gamma   90.00
#
_symmetry.space_group_name_H-M   'P 1'
#
loop_
_entity.id
_entity.type
_entity.pdbx_description
1 polymer ?
#
loop_
_entity_poly.entity_id
_entity_poly.type
_entity_poly.pdbx_seq_one_letter_code
_entity_poly.pdbx_strand_id
1 'polypeptide(L)'
;MSPLKVLPRESVERDELPTFEFTGSEVVAEIRRLAQRFPDQTAECKYVGKDDRPHCVGGRALANLGVPLGILIQAEGTALDTAMSRLRITATHKQRGWCRAVQAYQDEGKPWAAAVQMANAMVGALS
;
A
#
# COMPACT_ATOMS: atom_id res chain seq x y z
N MET A 1 -22.16 -27.74 17.70
CA MET A 1 -21.57 -26.50 17.16
C MET A 1 -21.47 -26.68 15.65
N SER A 2 -22.08 -25.79 14.87
CA SER A 2 -22.03 -25.86 13.41
C SER A 2 -20.70 -25.28 12.92
N PRO A 3 -19.97 -25.91 12.00
CA PRO A 3 -18.74 -25.34 11.47
C PRO A 3 -19.04 -24.05 10.70
N LEU A 4 -18.27 -23.00 10.97
CA LEU A 4 -18.32 -21.74 10.24
C LEU A 4 -18.13 -22.02 8.75
N LYS A 5 -19.15 -21.76 7.93
CA LYS A 5 -19.04 -21.72 6.47
C LYS A 5 -18.11 -20.56 6.11
N VAL A 6 -16.85 -20.87 5.88
CA VAL A 6 -15.94 -19.96 5.17
C VAL A 6 -16.42 -19.95 3.72
N LEU A 7 -17.02 -18.83 3.30
CA LEU A 7 -17.40 -18.64 1.90
C LEU A 7 -16.13 -18.61 1.04
N PRO A 8 -16.16 -19.18 -0.18
CA PRO A 8 -15.01 -19.17 -1.08
C PRO A 8 -14.56 -17.73 -1.37
N ARG A 9 -13.25 -17.52 -1.57
CA ARG A 9 -12.71 -16.26 -2.09
C ARG A 9 -13.33 -16.01 -3.47
N GLU A 10 -14.35 -15.17 -3.54
CA GLU A 10 -14.86 -14.68 -4.80
C GLU A 10 -13.74 -13.90 -5.49
N SER A 11 -13.36 -14.38 -6.68
CA SER A 11 -12.52 -13.65 -7.62
C SER A 11 -13.33 -12.44 -8.08
N VAL A 12 -12.99 -11.25 -7.57
CA VAL A 12 -13.54 -9.99 -8.08
C VAL A 12 -13.13 -9.90 -9.55
N GLU A 13 -14.08 -9.98 -10.48
CA GLU A 13 -13.80 -9.79 -11.90
C GLU A 13 -13.26 -8.37 -12.12
N ARG A 14 -12.30 -8.20 -13.04
CA ARG A 14 -11.59 -6.94 -13.27
C ARG A 14 -12.49 -5.73 -13.59
N ASP A 15 -13.73 -5.96 -14.00
CA ASP A 15 -14.71 -4.93 -14.33
C ASP A 15 -15.59 -4.49 -13.14
N GLU A 16 -15.49 -5.16 -11.99
CA GLU A 16 -16.19 -4.81 -10.75
C GLU A 16 -15.27 -4.18 -9.68
N LEU A 17 -13.99 -3.93 -10.01
CA LEU A 17 -13.09 -3.28 -9.07
C LEU A 17 -13.64 -1.90 -8.69
N PRO A 18 -13.86 -1.63 -7.39
CA PRO A 18 -14.41 -0.37 -6.95
C PRO A 18 -13.51 0.78 -7.39
N THR A 19 -14.12 1.86 -7.85
CA THR A 19 -13.41 3.12 -8.09
C THR A 19 -13.16 3.79 -6.74
N PHE A 20 -11.92 4.18 -6.50
CA PHE A 20 -11.53 4.91 -5.30
C PHE A 20 -11.54 6.42 -5.58
N GLU A 21 -12.13 7.20 -4.68
CA GLU A 21 -12.21 8.67 -4.81
C GLU A 21 -10.88 9.37 -4.51
N PHE A 22 -9.94 8.66 -3.87
CA PHE A 22 -8.64 9.21 -3.52
C PHE A 22 -7.60 9.07 -4.64
N THR A 23 -6.57 9.90 -4.55
CA THR A 23 -5.52 10.11 -5.54
C THR A 23 -4.16 9.62 -5.04
N GLY A 24 -3.18 9.57 -5.94
CA GLY A 24 -1.78 9.28 -5.59
C GLY A 24 -1.19 10.28 -4.58
N SER A 25 -1.64 11.54 -4.60
CA SER A 25 -1.26 12.54 -3.59
C SER A 25 -1.70 12.14 -2.19
N GLU A 26 -2.92 11.62 -2.04
CA GLU A 26 -3.44 11.17 -0.75
C GLU A 26 -2.74 9.90 -0.27
N VAL A 27 -2.38 8.99 -1.17
CA VAL A 27 -1.53 7.83 -0.84
C VAL A 27 -0.17 8.30 -0.30
N VAL A 28 0.48 9.25 -0.99
CA VAL A 28 1.77 9.82 -0.55
C VAL A 28 1.64 10.50 0.81
N ALA A 29 0.59 11.33 1.00
CA ALA A 29 0.34 12.02 2.26
C ALA A 29 0.12 11.03 3.41
N GLU A 30 -0.62 9.96 3.16
CA GLU A 30 -0.91 8.94 4.16
C GLU A 30 0.33 8.12 4.53
N ILE A 31 1.18 7.76 3.56
CA ILE A 31 2.48 7.13 3.82
C ILE A 31 3.36 8.04 4.67
N ARG A 32 3.43 9.34 4.35
CA ARG A 32 4.19 10.32 5.15
C ARG A 32 3.65 10.43 6.58
N ARG A 33 2.33 10.49 6.75
CA ARG A 33 1.68 10.53 8.06
C ARG A 33 2.00 9.28 8.89
N LEU A 34 1.95 8.09 8.27
CA LEU A 34 2.31 6.83 8.92
C LEU A 34 3.77 6.79 9.33
N ALA A 35 4.68 7.22 8.46
CA ALA A 35 6.11 7.28 8.74
C ALA A 35 6.46 8.30 9.84
N GLN A 36 5.72 9.41 9.94
CA GLN A 36 5.86 10.36 11.06
C GLN A 36 5.33 9.78 12.38
N ARG A 37 4.21 9.05 12.33
CA ARG A 37 3.57 8.47 13.51
C ARG A 37 4.32 7.24 14.05
N PHE A 38 4.95 6.47 13.17
CA PHE A 38 5.64 5.22 13.48
C PHE A 38 7.02 5.17 12.78
N PRO A 39 7.96 6.05 13.17
CA PRO A 39 9.20 6.25 12.41
C PRO A 39 10.11 5.02 12.38
N ASP A 40 10.13 4.26 13.49
CA ASP A 40 10.99 3.09 13.67
C ASP A 40 10.32 1.78 13.21
N GLN A 41 9.07 1.85 12.73
CA GLN A 41 8.35 0.66 12.28
C GLN A 41 9.06 0.05 11.07
N THR A 42 9.27 -1.26 11.16
CA THR A 42 9.68 -2.12 10.06
C THR A 42 8.56 -3.11 9.78
N ALA A 43 8.45 -3.58 8.54
CA ALA A 43 7.41 -4.52 8.15
C ALA A 43 7.92 -5.43 7.04
N GLU A 44 7.37 -6.65 6.98
CA GLU A 44 7.58 -7.52 5.82
C GLU A 44 6.99 -6.87 4.55
N CYS A 45 7.51 -7.27 3.39
CA CYS A 45 6.93 -6.92 2.08
C CYS A 45 5.61 -7.67 1.84
N LYS A 46 4.58 -7.32 2.61
CA LYS A 46 3.21 -7.81 2.44
C LYS A 46 2.22 -6.68 2.71
N TYR A 47 1.20 -6.56 1.88
CA TYR A 47 0.11 -5.62 2.14
C TYR A 47 -0.69 -6.03 3.36
N VAL A 48 -0.97 -7.33 3.53
CA VAL A 48 -1.73 -7.91 4.65
C VAL A 48 -0.89 -9.00 5.33
N GLY A 49 -0.76 -8.89 6.66
CA GLY A 49 -0.05 -9.84 7.52
C GLY A 49 -0.85 -11.13 7.75
N LYS A 50 -0.21 -12.09 8.45
CA LYS A 50 -0.85 -13.37 8.82
C LYS A 50 -2.02 -13.21 9.81
N ASP A 51 -2.14 -12.04 10.42
CA ASP A 51 -3.18 -11.67 11.37
C ASP A 51 -4.35 -10.91 10.70
N ASP A 52 -4.43 -10.95 9.36
CA ASP A 52 -5.41 -10.22 8.55
C ASP A 52 -5.41 -8.70 8.82
N ARG A 53 -4.22 -8.13 9.08
CA ARG A 53 -4.04 -6.69 9.25
C ARG A 53 -3.12 -6.09 8.19
N PRO A 54 -3.31 -4.81 7.80
CA PRO A 54 -2.37 -4.16 6.92
C PRO A 54 -0.98 -4.07 7.54
N HIS A 55 0.04 -4.48 6.80
CA HIS A 55 1.38 -4.72 7.35
C HIS A 55 2.41 -3.72 6.82
N CYS A 56 2.78 -3.76 5.53
CA CYS A 56 3.69 -2.78 4.95
C CYS A 56 3.09 -1.37 4.94
N VAL A 57 3.94 -0.35 4.87
CA VAL A 57 3.50 1.06 4.90
C VAL A 57 2.50 1.38 3.77
N GLY A 58 2.71 0.80 2.58
CA GLY A 58 1.81 0.94 1.43
C GLY A 58 0.45 0.27 1.67
N GLY A 59 0.44 -0.94 2.23
CA GLY A 59 -0.78 -1.67 2.56
C GLY A 59 -1.58 -0.95 3.64
N ARG A 60 -0.90 -0.45 4.67
CA ARG A 60 -1.50 0.35 5.74
C ARG A 60 -2.09 1.65 5.20
N ALA A 61 -1.39 2.34 4.31
CA ALA A 61 -1.89 3.57 3.70
C ALA A 61 -3.14 3.32 2.86
N LEU A 62 -3.11 2.33 1.96
CA LEU A 62 -4.26 1.99 1.11
C LEU A 62 -5.46 1.54 1.95
N ALA A 63 -5.25 0.73 3.00
CA ALA A 63 -6.32 0.32 3.90
C ALA A 63 -6.94 1.51 4.66
N ASN A 64 -6.13 2.44 5.15
CA ASN A 64 -6.62 3.64 5.83
C ASN A 64 -7.42 4.56 4.90
N LEU A 65 -7.10 4.55 3.60
CA LEU A 65 -7.84 5.28 2.56
C LEU A 65 -9.07 4.53 2.04
N GLY A 66 -9.39 3.35 2.59
CA GLY A 66 -10.61 2.62 2.32
C GLY A 66 -10.48 1.48 1.31
N VAL A 67 -9.27 1.08 0.91
CA VAL A 67 -9.09 -0.14 0.10
C VAL A 67 -9.39 -1.38 0.97
N PRO A 68 -10.35 -2.23 0.58
CA PRO A 68 -10.67 -3.45 1.32
C PRO A 68 -9.48 -4.41 1.40
N LEU A 69 -9.32 -5.08 2.54
CA LEU A 69 -8.24 -6.05 2.74
C LEU A 69 -8.25 -7.18 1.70
N GLY A 70 -9.44 -7.65 1.28
CA GLY A 70 -9.58 -8.66 0.24
C GLY A 70 -8.94 -8.25 -1.09
N ILE A 71 -9.02 -6.96 -1.44
CA ILE A 71 -8.39 -6.41 -2.64
C ILE A 71 -6.86 -6.29 -2.44
N LEU A 72 -6.41 -5.88 -1.26
CA LEU A 72 -4.97 -5.83 -0.94
C LEU A 72 -4.32 -7.21 -0.97
N ILE A 73 -5.03 -8.23 -0.48
CA ILE A 73 -4.61 -9.64 -0.54
C ILE A 73 -4.44 -10.10 -2.00
N GLN A 74 -5.35 -9.70 -2.89
CA GLN A 74 -5.24 -10.03 -4.33
C GLN A 74 -4.09 -9.28 -5.02
N ALA A 75 -3.66 -8.15 -4.47
CA ALA A 75 -2.51 -7.37 -4.94
C ALA A 75 -1.17 -7.87 -4.40
N GLU A 76 -1.13 -8.86 -3.51
CA GLU A 76 0.11 -9.38 -2.93
C GLU A 76 1.12 -9.82 -4.01
N GLY A 77 2.41 -9.61 -3.71
CA GLY A 77 3.49 -9.87 -4.66
C GLY A 77 3.60 -8.84 -5.80
N THR A 78 2.78 -7.78 -5.80
CA THR A 78 2.92 -6.65 -6.74
C THR A 78 3.50 -5.43 -6.07
N ALA A 79 4.34 -4.69 -6.80
CA ALA A 79 4.85 -3.41 -6.34
C ALA A 79 3.73 -2.35 -6.24
N LEU A 80 3.89 -1.40 -5.33
CA LEU A 80 2.86 -0.43 -4.95
C LEU A 80 2.42 0.46 -6.12
N ASP A 81 3.34 0.83 -7.01
CA ASP A 81 3.02 1.55 -8.25
C ASP A 81 2.05 0.78 -9.15
N THR A 82 2.26 -0.54 -9.24
CA THR A 82 1.49 -1.49 -10.03
C THR A 82 0.14 -1.76 -9.36
N ALA A 83 0.11 -1.95 -8.04
CA ALA A 83 -1.11 -2.05 -7.27
C ALA A 83 -1.97 -0.80 -7.47
N MET A 84 -1.41 0.40 -7.31
CA MET A 84 -2.11 1.66 -7.57
C MET A 84 -2.65 1.74 -9.02
N SER A 85 -1.98 1.15 -10.00
CA SER A 85 -2.42 1.18 -11.40
C SER A 85 -3.58 0.23 -11.63
N ARG A 86 -3.52 -0.98 -11.05
CA ARG A 86 -4.60 -1.97 -11.11
C ARG A 86 -5.87 -1.49 -10.41
N LEU A 87 -5.70 -0.76 -9.31
CA LEU A 87 -6.79 -0.14 -8.54
C LEU A 87 -7.31 1.16 -9.18
N ARG A 88 -6.80 1.54 -10.37
CA ARG A 88 -7.22 2.75 -11.10
C ARG A 88 -7.09 4.04 -10.27
N ILE A 89 -6.18 4.07 -9.29
CA ILE A 89 -5.90 5.28 -8.49
C ILE A 89 -5.21 6.30 -9.39
N THR A 90 -5.82 7.47 -9.53
CA THR A 90 -5.29 8.58 -10.33
C THR A 90 -4.01 9.12 -9.67
N ALA A 91 -2.87 8.93 -10.33
CA ALA A 91 -1.57 9.31 -9.81
C ALA A 91 -0.59 9.64 -10.94
N THR A 92 0.28 10.62 -10.71
CA THR A 92 1.36 10.97 -11.66
C THR A 92 2.44 9.89 -11.67
N HIS A 93 3.25 9.85 -12.74
CA HIS A 93 4.42 8.97 -12.81
C HIS A 93 5.39 9.19 -11.65
N LYS A 94 5.58 10.44 -11.20
CA LYS A 94 6.43 10.77 -10.05
C LYS A 94 5.88 10.20 -8.74
N GLN A 95 4.57 10.31 -8.51
CA GLN A 95 3.93 9.73 -7.31
C GLN A 95 4.05 8.20 -7.29
N ARG A 96 3.79 7.54 -8.43
CA ARG A 96 3.97 6.08 -8.55
C ARG A 96 5.43 5.67 -8.31
N GLY A 97 6.37 6.38 -8.92
CA GLY A 97 7.81 6.14 -8.74
C GLY A 97 8.26 6.32 -7.30
N TRP A 98 7.77 7.37 -6.63
CA TRP A 98 8.05 7.62 -5.21
C TRP A 98 7.48 6.50 -4.32
N CYS A 99 6.23 6.09 -4.53
CA CYS A 99 5.61 4.98 -3.79
C CYS A 99 6.40 3.66 -3.98
N ARG A 100 6.86 3.38 -5.21
CA ARG A 100 7.72 2.23 -5.50
C ARG A 100 9.05 2.32 -4.75
N ALA A 101 9.67 3.51 -4.71
CA ALA A 101 10.93 3.72 -4.00
C ALA A 101 10.78 3.53 -2.48
N VAL A 102 9.70 4.05 -1.87
CA VAL A 102 9.41 3.82 -0.44
C VAL A 102 9.29 2.33 -0.15
N GLN A 103 8.54 1.59 -0.97
CA GLN A 103 8.44 0.14 -0.81
C GLN A 103 9.81 -0.54 -0.93
N ALA A 104 10.59 -0.21 -1.96
CA ALA A 104 11.91 -0.81 -2.16
C ALA A 104 12.83 -0.64 -0.94
N TYR A 105 12.90 0.57 -0.36
CA TYR A 105 13.70 0.80 0.84
C TYR A 105 13.14 0.08 2.07
N GLN A 106 11.82 -0.02 2.22
CA GLN A 106 11.24 -0.84 3.28
C GLN A 106 11.64 -2.32 3.12
N ASP A 107 11.62 -2.84 1.89
CA ASP A 107 11.96 -4.24 1.58
C ASP A 107 13.45 -4.54 1.82
N GLU A 108 14.31 -3.52 1.80
CA GLU A 108 15.71 -3.57 2.28
C GLU A 108 15.84 -3.52 3.82
N GLY A 109 14.72 -3.52 4.55
CA GLY A 109 14.67 -3.49 6.00
C GLY A 109 14.81 -2.09 6.62
N LYS A 110 14.67 -1.01 5.82
CA LYS A 110 14.70 0.34 6.37
C LYS A 110 13.42 0.62 7.18
N PRO A 111 13.54 1.30 8.34
CA PRO A 111 12.38 1.83 9.04
C PRO A 111 11.58 2.80 8.15
N TRP A 112 10.28 2.92 8.39
CA TRP A 112 9.38 3.72 7.54
C TRP A 112 9.83 5.17 7.36
N ALA A 113 10.32 5.84 8.41
CA ALA A 113 10.84 7.21 8.28
C ALA A 113 12.07 7.27 7.36
N ALA A 114 13.00 6.32 7.49
CA ALA A 114 14.19 6.24 6.66
C ALA A 114 13.83 5.94 5.19
N ALA A 115 12.91 4.98 4.95
CA ALA A 115 12.44 4.65 3.60
C ALA A 115 11.82 5.87 2.89
N VAL A 116 11.02 6.67 3.61
CA VAL A 116 10.45 7.92 3.10
C VAL A 116 11.54 8.96 2.79
N GLN A 117 12.51 9.14 3.68
CA GLN A 117 13.62 10.09 3.45
C GLN A 117 14.45 9.70 2.23
N MET A 118 14.77 8.43 2.06
CA MET A 118 15.53 7.93 0.91
C MET A 118 14.73 8.05 -0.40
N ALA A 119 13.41 7.78 -0.38
CA ALA A 119 12.55 8.00 -1.54
C ALA A 119 12.47 9.47 -1.96
N ASN A 120 12.40 10.40 -0.99
CA ASN A 120 12.45 11.84 -1.25
C ASN A 120 13.77 12.25 -1.92
N ALA A 121 14.91 11.66 -1.50
CA ALA A 121 16.20 11.93 -2.11
C ALA A 121 16.32 11.38 -3.54
N MET A 122 15.70 10.22 -3.82
CA MET A 122 15.80 9.55 -5.12
C MET A 122 14.94 10.21 -6.21
N VAL A 123 13.67 10.49 -5.92
CA VAL A 123 12.70 10.98 -6.93
C VAL A 123 12.59 12.52 -6.93
N GLY A 124 13.26 13.17 -5.97
CA GLY A 124 13.00 14.55 -5.58
C GLY A 124 11.79 14.62 -4.65
N ALA A 125 11.79 15.58 -3.72
CA ALA A 125 10.66 15.77 -2.83
C ALA A 125 9.39 16.09 -3.63
N LEU A 126 8.35 15.27 -3.46
CA LEU A 126 7.01 15.62 -3.93
C LEU A 126 6.50 16.77 -3.04
N SER A 127 6.41 17.96 -3.63
CA SER A 127 5.80 19.16 -3.04
C SER A 127 4.30 18.97 -2.81
#